data_AF-A0A963JGX0-F1
#
_entry.id   AF-A0A963JGX0-F1
#
_cell.length_a   1.000
_cell.length_b   1.000
_cell.length_c   1.000
_cell.angle_alpha   90.00
_cell.angle_beta   90.00
_cell.angle_gamma   90.00
#
_symmetry.space_group_name_H-M   'P 1'
#
loop_
_entity.id
_entity.type
_entity.pdbx_description
1 polymer ?
#
loop_
_entity_poly.entity_id
_entity_poly.type
_entity_poly.pdbx_seq_one_letter_code
_entity_poly.pdbx_strand_id
1 'polypeptide(L)'
;MTETLNPAQLRAVHHLRGPCLVLAGAGSGKTRVIAHKIVRLLQHGLEPSQIAAITFTNKAAQEMRERARALAGPKAARELVVATFHALGVRMLREDGERIGLKPSFSILDADDVLGLLREAGGCSDNARARRWQWAISRWKNQGLDADGAAAAATDADEQQAARLMRQYQDRLAAYQAVDFDDLITLPLALLRRDAEARAKWRQRLHHILVDEVQDTNAVQYELLRELVGGRAMFTAVGDDDQSIYGWRGATLDNLKRLAEDFPALQVIPLEQNYRSTGHILRAANAVIANNPKLFDKTLWSELGDGEPVRVVECDGEEHEAERAVARIQALRAAGAATRLADFAILYRANHQSRAFEHKLRAAQIPYKVSGGQSFFDRAEIKDLVAWLRLLVNEDDDPAFLRAATTPRRGIGHQTLATLGEFAARRRCSLFAALAAPSLPSVLAPRAIASLHAFGR
;
A
#
# COMPACT_ATOMS: atom_id res chain seq x y z
N MET A 1 30.32 -2.00 -12.70
CA MET A 1 30.91 -0.98 -11.82
C MET A 1 30.42 -1.25 -10.40
N THR A 2 31.28 -1.75 -9.53
CA THR A 2 30.99 -1.79 -8.08
C THR A 2 31.00 -0.36 -7.58
N GLU A 3 29.85 0.30 -7.65
CA GLU A 3 29.72 1.65 -7.10
C GLU A 3 30.05 1.59 -5.61
N THR A 4 31.02 2.39 -5.19
CA THR A 4 31.45 2.52 -3.79
C THR A 4 30.37 3.29 -3.02
N LEU A 5 29.94 2.74 -1.88
CA LEU A 5 29.05 3.43 -0.95
C LEU A 5 29.82 4.56 -0.29
N ASN A 6 29.21 5.72 -0.09
CA ASN A 6 29.87 6.79 0.67
C ASN A 6 29.97 6.43 2.17
N PRO A 7 30.78 7.16 2.97
CA PRO A 7 30.95 6.84 4.39
C PRO A 7 29.64 6.78 5.19
N ALA A 8 28.68 7.66 4.91
CA ALA A 8 27.39 7.67 5.62
C ALA A 8 26.53 6.44 5.26
N GLN A 9 26.46 6.07 3.99
CA GLN A 9 25.81 4.86 3.52
C GLN A 9 26.48 3.60 4.09
N LEU A 10 27.82 3.57 4.16
CA LEU A 10 28.56 2.46 4.80
C LEU A 10 28.21 2.34 6.29
N ARG A 11 28.17 3.45 7.04
CA ARG A 11 27.74 3.43 8.45
C ARG A 11 26.34 2.82 8.59
N ALA A 12 25.39 3.22 7.75
CA ALA A 12 24.03 2.66 7.76
C ALA A 12 24.02 1.15 7.44
N VAL A 13 24.78 0.72 6.44
CA VAL A 13 24.92 -0.71 6.08
C VAL A 13 25.54 -1.51 7.23
N HIS A 14 26.59 -0.99 7.87
CA HIS A 14 27.32 -1.68 8.94
C HIS A 14 26.67 -1.61 10.32
N HIS A 15 25.65 -0.79 10.53
CA HIS A 15 24.92 -0.71 11.81
C HIS A 15 24.00 -1.92 12.04
N LEU A 16 24.55 -3.08 12.42
CA LEU A 16 23.80 -4.34 12.44
C LEU A 16 23.02 -4.63 13.73
N ARG A 17 23.11 -3.76 14.74
CA ARG A 17 22.54 -3.99 16.07
C ARG A 17 21.69 -2.80 16.48
N GLY A 18 20.48 -3.10 16.94
CA GLY A 18 19.55 -2.10 17.43
C GLY A 18 18.80 -1.35 16.33
N PRO A 19 17.97 -0.38 16.73
CA PRO A 19 17.11 0.37 15.84
C PRO A 19 17.91 1.45 15.09
N CYS A 20 17.65 1.59 13.80
CA CYS A 20 18.32 2.57 12.94
C CYS A 20 17.32 3.32 12.06
N LEU A 21 17.45 4.63 12.01
CA LEU A 21 16.76 5.51 11.07
C LEU A 21 17.78 6.12 10.12
N VAL A 22 17.69 5.75 8.85
CA VAL A 22 18.46 6.34 7.77
C VAL A 22 17.63 7.49 7.18
N LEU A 23 17.97 8.71 7.59
CA LEU A 23 17.35 9.94 7.09
C LEU A 23 17.95 10.30 5.74
N ALA A 24 17.22 10.00 4.68
CA ALA A 24 17.80 9.93 3.36
C ALA A 24 17.00 10.76 2.38
N GLY A 25 17.55 11.94 2.05
CA GLY A 25 16.92 12.87 1.14
C GLY A 25 16.72 12.31 -0.26
N ALA A 26 15.97 13.03 -1.10
CA ALA A 26 15.72 12.62 -2.47
C ALA A 26 17.04 12.34 -3.18
N GLY A 27 17.15 11.23 -3.91
CA GLY A 27 18.35 10.88 -4.68
C GLY A 27 19.61 10.53 -3.87
N SER A 28 19.52 10.34 -2.55
CA SER A 28 20.67 10.02 -1.69
C SER A 28 21.10 8.54 -1.65
N GLY A 29 20.40 7.67 -2.39
CA GLY A 29 20.69 6.23 -2.45
C GLY A 29 19.97 5.37 -1.41
N LYS A 30 18.80 5.79 -0.89
CA LYS A 30 17.89 5.02 0.00
C LYS A 30 17.85 3.52 -0.30
N THR A 31 17.35 3.18 -1.49
CA THR A 31 17.16 1.79 -1.94
C THR A 31 18.48 1.02 -2.02
N ARG A 32 19.59 1.72 -2.32
CA ARG A 32 20.92 1.10 -2.38
C ARG A 32 21.40 0.73 -0.98
N VAL A 33 21.18 1.58 0.03
CA VAL A 33 21.49 1.26 1.43
C VAL A 33 20.73 0.02 1.88
N ILE A 34 19.42 -0.08 1.61
CA ILE A 34 18.62 -1.26 1.97
C ILE A 34 19.15 -2.52 1.29
N ALA A 35 19.44 -2.47 -0.01
CA ALA A 35 19.93 -3.64 -0.75
C ALA A 35 21.29 -4.14 -0.22
N HIS A 36 22.24 -3.24 0.03
CA HIS A 36 23.53 -3.61 0.64
C HIS A 36 23.39 -4.03 2.10
N LYS A 37 22.40 -3.47 2.84
CA LYS A 37 22.09 -3.88 4.21
C LYS A 37 21.65 -5.34 4.28
N ILE A 38 20.80 -5.78 3.36
CA ILE A 38 20.39 -7.19 3.24
C ILE A 38 21.62 -8.08 3.09
N VAL A 39 22.51 -7.78 2.14
CA VAL A 39 23.75 -8.54 1.92
C VAL A 39 24.58 -8.57 3.19
N ARG A 40 24.70 -7.44 3.90
CA ARG A 40 25.50 -7.36 5.11
C ARG A 40 24.91 -8.16 6.27
N LEU A 41 23.58 -8.19 6.41
CA LEU A 41 22.88 -9.01 7.40
C LEU A 41 23.07 -10.51 7.13
N LEU A 42 23.01 -10.92 5.86
CA LEU A 42 23.31 -12.30 5.46
C LEU A 42 24.76 -12.68 5.80
N GLN A 43 25.73 -11.81 5.49
CA GLN A 43 27.13 -11.99 5.87
C GLN A 43 27.35 -12.05 7.39
N HIS A 44 26.47 -11.40 8.17
CA HIS A 44 26.50 -11.45 9.62
C HIS A 44 25.96 -12.77 10.19
N GLY A 45 25.35 -13.63 9.36
CA GLY A 45 24.85 -14.93 9.75
C GLY A 45 23.33 -15.01 9.92
N LEU A 46 22.57 -14.01 9.48
CA LEU A 46 21.11 -14.14 9.40
C LEU A 46 20.73 -14.97 8.17
N GLU A 47 19.74 -15.85 8.33
CA GLU A 47 19.14 -16.55 7.20
C GLU A 47 18.27 -15.59 6.37
N PRO A 48 18.13 -15.78 5.04
CA PRO A 48 17.31 -14.88 4.22
C PRO A 48 15.85 -14.80 4.69
N SER A 49 15.28 -15.92 5.16
CA SER A 49 13.92 -15.97 5.70
C SER A 49 13.76 -15.18 7.01
N GLN A 50 14.87 -14.81 7.66
CA GLN A 50 14.90 -14.01 8.87
C GLN A 50 14.90 -12.50 8.64
N ILE A 51 15.01 -12.07 7.38
CA ILE A 51 15.08 -10.66 7.00
C ILE A 51 13.79 -10.30 6.26
N ALA A 52 13.12 -9.24 6.70
CA ALA A 52 12.01 -8.64 5.98
C ALA A 52 12.41 -7.29 5.37
N ALA A 53 12.03 -7.05 4.12
CA ALA A 53 12.10 -5.75 3.47
C ALA A 53 10.67 -5.32 3.09
N ILE A 54 10.16 -4.33 3.84
CA ILE A 54 8.82 -3.80 3.71
C ILE A 54 8.88 -2.49 2.92
N THR A 55 8.14 -2.42 1.81
CA THR A 55 8.09 -1.24 0.93
C THR A 55 6.66 -0.73 0.77
N PHE A 56 6.48 0.54 0.36
CA PHE A 56 5.14 1.11 0.20
C PHE A 56 4.37 0.58 -1.03
N THR A 57 5.06 0.28 -2.14
CA THR A 57 4.41 -0.14 -3.41
C THR A 57 4.87 -1.52 -3.87
N ASN A 58 4.02 -2.21 -4.63
CA ASN A 58 4.38 -3.50 -5.25
C ASN A 58 5.56 -3.36 -6.23
N LYS A 59 5.63 -2.23 -6.94
CA LYS A 59 6.77 -1.93 -7.82
C LYS A 59 8.07 -1.82 -7.04
N ALA A 60 8.08 -1.08 -5.93
CA ALA A 60 9.25 -0.98 -5.06
C ALA A 60 9.66 -2.34 -4.47
N ALA A 61 8.70 -3.17 -4.06
CA ALA A 61 8.97 -4.53 -3.59
C ALA A 61 9.64 -5.39 -4.68
N GLN A 62 9.16 -5.30 -5.92
CA GLN A 62 9.72 -6.04 -7.05
C GLN A 62 11.15 -5.57 -7.38
N GLU A 63 11.37 -4.25 -7.48
CA GLU A 63 12.69 -3.68 -7.71
C GLU A 63 13.67 -4.03 -6.57
N MET A 64 13.21 -4.04 -5.32
CA MET A 64 14.01 -4.46 -4.16
C MET A 64 14.41 -5.93 -4.25
N ARG A 65 13.48 -6.82 -4.66
CA ARG A 65 13.76 -8.24 -4.87
C ARG A 65 14.76 -8.47 -6.00
N GLU A 66 14.67 -7.72 -7.10
CA GLU A 66 15.63 -7.78 -8.20
C GLU A 66 17.03 -7.31 -7.79
N ARG A 67 17.11 -6.20 -7.03
CA ARG A 67 18.38 -5.71 -6.47
C ARG A 67 18.99 -6.72 -5.50
N ALA A 68 18.19 -7.28 -4.59
CA ALA A 68 18.63 -8.33 -3.68
C ALA A 68 19.11 -9.57 -4.45
N ARG A 69 18.43 -9.96 -5.54
CA ARG A 69 18.85 -11.07 -6.41
C ARG A 69 20.19 -10.81 -7.07
N ALA A 70 20.41 -9.59 -7.55
CA ALA A 70 21.67 -9.21 -8.19
C ALA A 70 22.86 -9.21 -7.20
N LEU A 71 22.63 -8.82 -5.95
CA LEU A 71 23.70 -8.67 -4.95
C LEU A 71 23.92 -9.91 -4.06
N ALA A 72 22.85 -10.56 -3.61
CA ALA A 72 22.87 -11.70 -2.69
C ALA A 72 22.64 -13.06 -3.39
N GLY A 73 22.30 -13.04 -4.68
CA GLY A 73 22.02 -14.24 -5.47
C GLY A 73 20.55 -14.68 -5.44
N PRO A 74 20.15 -15.57 -6.37
CA PRO A 74 18.75 -15.96 -6.58
C PRO A 74 18.14 -16.75 -5.41
N LYS A 75 18.93 -17.58 -4.72
CA LYS A 75 18.43 -18.37 -3.58
C LYS A 75 18.01 -17.44 -2.43
N ALA A 76 18.91 -16.54 -2.02
CA ALA A 76 18.64 -15.59 -0.94
C ALA A 76 17.45 -14.69 -1.27
N ALA A 77 17.38 -14.14 -2.48
CA ALA A 77 16.27 -13.26 -2.89
C ALA A 77 14.89 -13.94 -2.94
N ARG A 78 14.85 -15.26 -3.17
CA ARG A 78 13.60 -16.05 -3.14
C ARG A 78 13.11 -16.27 -1.71
N GLU A 79 14.02 -16.53 -0.78
CA GLU A 79 13.71 -16.83 0.62
C GLU A 79 13.48 -15.57 1.47
N LEU A 80 14.03 -14.43 1.02
CA LEU A 80 13.83 -13.11 1.63
C LEU A 80 12.36 -12.68 1.62
N VAL A 81 11.89 -12.14 2.74
CA VAL A 81 10.54 -11.59 2.84
C VAL A 81 10.50 -10.17 2.28
N VAL A 82 10.36 -10.03 0.97
CA VAL A 82 10.15 -8.73 0.30
C VAL A 82 8.67 -8.54 -0.02
N ALA A 83 8.04 -7.56 0.62
CA ALA A 83 6.58 -7.36 0.57
C ALA A 83 6.20 -5.91 0.85
N THR A 84 4.94 -5.55 0.56
CA THR A 84 4.31 -4.37 1.16
C THR A 84 3.75 -4.71 2.54
N PHE A 85 3.36 -3.70 3.34
CA PHE A 85 2.66 -3.92 4.61
C PHE A 85 1.41 -4.80 4.42
N HIS A 86 0.62 -4.54 3.38
CA HIS A 86 -0.59 -5.31 3.06
C HIS A 86 -0.26 -6.74 2.67
N ALA A 87 0.77 -6.96 1.84
CA ALA A 87 1.17 -8.31 1.44
C ALA A 87 1.74 -9.13 2.63
N LEU A 88 2.47 -8.47 3.55
CA LEU A 88 2.89 -9.10 4.80
C LEU A 88 1.68 -9.45 5.67
N GLY A 89 0.73 -8.52 5.80
CA GLY A 89 -0.51 -8.73 6.54
C GLY A 89 -1.34 -9.90 6.01
N VAL A 90 -1.52 -10.00 4.69
CA VAL A 90 -2.14 -11.18 4.05
C VAL A 90 -1.40 -12.43 4.48
N ARG A 91 -0.07 -12.48 4.36
CA ARG A 91 0.71 -13.66 4.74
C ARG A 91 0.49 -14.06 6.21
N MET A 92 0.46 -13.09 7.13
CA MET A 92 0.21 -13.32 8.55
C MET A 92 -1.19 -13.89 8.79
N LEU A 93 -2.22 -13.30 8.17
CA LEU A 93 -3.60 -13.75 8.31
C LEU A 93 -3.86 -15.11 7.65
N ARG A 94 -3.19 -15.42 6.54
CA ARG A 94 -3.31 -16.74 5.90
C ARG A 94 -2.72 -17.85 6.78
N GLU A 95 -1.67 -17.54 7.53
CA GLU A 95 -0.96 -18.53 8.36
C GLU A 95 -1.53 -18.67 9.77
N ASP A 96 -1.97 -17.56 10.38
CA ASP A 96 -2.36 -17.51 11.80
C ASP A 96 -3.73 -16.83 12.01
N GLY A 97 -4.49 -16.51 10.95
CA GLY A 97 -5.79 -15.84 11.04
C GLY A 97 -6.86 -16.62 11.79
N GLU A 98 -6.76 -17.95 11.85
CA GLU A 98 -7.72 -18.78 12.60
C GLU A 98 -7.72 -18.43 14.10
N ARG A 99 -6.59 -17.96 14.63
CA ARG A 99 -6.44 -17.50 16.04
C ARG A 99 -7.29 -16.26 16.35
N ILE A 100 -7.74 -15.54 15.33
CA ILE A 100 -8.65 -14.40 15.44
C ILE A 100 -9.98 -14.63 14.72
N GLY A 101 -10.32 -15.89 14.41
CA GLY A 101 -11.62 -16.27 13.84
C GLY A 101 -11.74 -16.07 12.32
N LEU A 102 -10.61 -15.97 11.61
CA LEU A 102 -10.58 -15.83 10.16
C LEU A 102 -10.06 -17.11 9.50
N LYS A 103 -10.83 -17.68 8.55
CA LYS A 103 -10.39 -18.88 7.82
C LYS A 103 -9.18 -18.58 6.91
N PRO A 104 -8.28 -19.56 6.65
CA PRO A 104 -7.13 -19.36 5.79
C PRO A 104 -7.47 -18.93 4.37
N SER A 105 -8.64 -19.29 3.83
CA SER A 105 -9.13 -18.93 2.49
C SER A 105 -10.02 -17.67 2.47
N PHE A 106 -9.89 -16.76 3.43
CA PHE A 106 -10.66 -15.49 3.46
C PHE A 106 -10.61 -14.68 2.16
N SER A 107 -11.67 -13.90 1.92
CA SER A 107 -11.80 -13.03 0.76
C SER A 107 -11.19 -11.64 1.00
N ILE A 108 -10.57 -11.04 -0.01
CA ILE A 108 -10.10 -9.64 0.08
C ILE A 108 -11.02 -8.80 -0.82
N LEU A 109 -11.74 -7.85 -0.22
CA LEU A 109 -12.64 -6.95 -0.93
C LEU A 109 -11.91 -5.71 -1.43
N ASP A 110 -12.22 -5.30 -2.65
CA ASP A 110 -11.68 -4.07 -3.23
C ASP A 110 -12.54 -2.83 -2.88
N ALA A 111 -12.10 -1.65 -3.31
CA ALA A 111 -12.79 -0.40 -2.99
C ALA A 111 -14.23 -0.33 -3.57
N ASP A 112 -14.50 -0.97 -4.70
CA ASP A 112 -15.84 -0.97 -5.30
C ASP A 112 -16.76 -1.96 -4.57
N ASP A 113 -16.24 -3.13 -4.18
CA ASP A 113 -16.96 -4.10 -3.36
C ASP A 113 -17.35 -3.49 -2.02
N VAL A 114 -16.42 -2.80 -1.36
CA VAL A 114 -16.67 -2.06 -0.11
C VAL A 114 -17.70 -0.94 -0.31
N LEU A 115 -17.60 -0.18 -1.40
CA LEU A 115 -18.58 0.85 -1.73
C LEU A 115 -19.98 0.25 -1.90
N GLY A 116 -20.09 -0.90 -2.58
CA GLY A 116 -21.34 -1.63 -2.73
C GLY A 116 -21.95 -2.05 -1.40
N LEU A 117 -21.13 -2.61 -0.50
CA LEU A 117 -21.56 -3.03 0.84
C LEU A 117 -22.04 -1.85 1.69
N LEU A 118 -21.31 -0.73 1.69
CA LEU A 118 -21.68 0.45 2.45
C LEU A 118 -22.93 1.12 1.92
N ARG A 119 -23.08 1.16 0.59
CA ARG A 119 -24.28 1.69 -0.07
C ARG A 119 -25.52 0.92 0.35
N GLU A 120 -25.45 -0.40 0.37
CA GLU A 120 -26.55 -1.25 0.81
C GLU A 120 -26.79 -1.16 2.32
N ALA A 121 -25.74 -1.23 3.15
CA ALA A 121 -25.86 -1.09 4.59
C ALA A 121 -26.49 0.25 4.99
N GLY A 122 -26.13 1.33 4.29
CA GLY A 122 -26.66 2.66 4.51
C GLY A 122 -28.01 2.96 3.86
N GLY A 123 -28.60 2.01 3.12
CA GLY A 123 -29.84 2.25 2.38
C GLY A 123 -29.76 3.45 1.42
N CYS A 124 -28.57 3.75 0.91
CA CYS A 124 -28.29 4.96 0.15
C CYS A 124 -28.22 4.62 -1.33
N SER A 125 -28.81 5.42 -2.22
CA SER A 125 -28.60 5.29 -3.67
C SER A 125 -27.49 6.21 -4.18
N ASP A 126 -27.12 7.23 -3.40
CA ASP A 126 -26.07 8.20 -3.76
C ASP A 126 -24.66 7.62 -3.52
N ASN A 127 -23.94 7.41 -4.63
CA ASN A 127 -22.56 6.94 -4.62
C ASN A 127 -21.59 7.96 -4.01
N ALA A 128 -21.85 9.27 -4.12
CA ALA A 128 -20.95 10.28 -3.57
C ALA A 128 -20.95 10.22 -2.04
N ARG A 129 -22.14 10.11 -1.43
CA ARG A 129 -22.29 9.92 0.01
C ARG A 129 -21.69 8.60 0.49
N ALA A 130 -21.95 7.49 -0.19
CA ALA A 130 -21.37 6.20 0.17
C ALA A 130 -19.83 6.22 0.10
N ARG A 131 -19.25 6.92 -0.88
CA ARG A 131 -17.79 7.15 -0.93
C ARG A 131 -17.31 7.95 0.28
N ARG A 132 -18.01 9.00 0.71
CA ARG A 132 -17.63 9.74 1.94
C ARG A 132 -17.58 8.84 3.18
N TRP A 133 -18.57 7.96 3.33
CA TRP A 133 -18.55 6.97 4.43
C TRP A 133 -17.37 6.01 4.33
N GLN A 134 -17.07 5.51 3.13
CA GLN A 134 -15.90 4.66 2.90
C GLN A 134 -14.60 5.36 3.31
N TRP A 135 -14.42 6.62 2.92
CA TRP A 135 -13.26 7.42 3.31
C TRP A 135 -13.18 7.63 4.83
N ALA A 136 -14.30 7.93 5.49
CA ALA A 136 -14.34 8.11 6.94
C ALA A 136 -13.96 6.82 7.68
N ILE A 137 -14.52 5.69 7.28
CA ILE A 137 -14.22 4.36 7.85
C ILE A 137 -12.74 4.01 7.64
N SER A 138 -12.21 4.19 6.42
CA SER A 138 -10.81 3.94 6.13
C SER A 138 -9.88 4.83 6.97
N ARG A 139 -10.22 6.12 7.13
CA ARG A 139 -9.47 7.05 7.99
C ARG A 139 -9.43 6.54 9.44
N TRP A 140 -10.57 6.14 10.01
CA TRP A 140 -10.64 5.62 11.38
C TRP A 140 -9.89 4.30 11.55
N LYS A 141 -10.02 3.36 10.60
CA LYS A 141 -9.22 2.13 10.61
C LYS A 141 -7.72 2.42 10.58
N ASN A 142 -7.27 3.37 9.75
CA ASN A 142 -5.87 3.79 9.67
C ASN A 142 -5.36 4.55 10.90
N GLN A 143 -6.26 5.03 11.76
CA GLN A 143 -5.96 5.56 13.10
C GLN A 143 -6.00 4.48 14.19
N GLY A 144 -6.42 3.26 13.85
CA GLY A 144 -6.57 2.14 14.80
C GLY A 144 -7.87 2.17 15.59
N LEU A 145 -8.86 2.94 15.15
CA LEU A 145 -10.17 3.02 15.80
C LEU A 145 -11.09 1.90 15.30
N ASP A 146 -11.83 1.31 16.24
CA ASP A 146 -12.97 0.44 15.95
C ASP A 146 -14.27 1.26 15.81
N ALA A 147 -15.42 0.60 15.68
CA ALA A 147 -16.68 1.29 15.52
C ALA A 147 -17.08 2.16 16.73
N ASP A 148 -16.69 1.78 17.95
CA ASP A 148 -16.96 2.56 19.16
C ASP A 148 -16.04 3.79 19.24
N GLY A 149 -14.75 3.61 18.95
CA GLY A 149 -13.81 4.71 18.81
C GLY A 149 -14.19 5.68 17.70
N ALA A 150 -14.67 5.17 16.56
CA ALA A 150 -15.20 5.98 15.46
C ALA A 150 -16.44 6.79 15.87
N ALA A 151 -17.36 6.19 16.63
CA ALA A 151 -18.55 6.90 17.12
C ALA A 151 -18.18 8.03 18.09
N ALA A 152 -17.17 7.82 18.94
CA ALA A 152 -16.64 8.85 19.84
C ALA A 152 -15.88 9.96 19.08
N ALA A 153 -15.19 9.63 18.00
CA ALA A 153 -14.40 10.57 17.20
C ALA A 153 -15.20 11.33 16.13
N ALA A 154 -16.41 10.88 15.80
CA ALA A 154 -17.23 11.45 14.74
C ALA A 154 -17.72 12.86 15.08
N THR A 155 -17.49 13.79 14.16
CA THR A 155 -17.66 15.24 14.37
C THR A 155 -18.97 15.81 13.84
N ASP A 156 -19.61 15.13 12.88
CA ASP A 156 -20.86 15.56 12.27
C ASP A 156 -21.87 14.41 12.12
N ALA A 157 -23.09 14.72 11.68
CA ALA A 157 -24.16 13.73 11.52
C ALA A 157 -23.87 12.66 10.45
N ASP A 158 -23.12 13.00 9.39
CA ASP A 158 -22.75 12.07 8.32
C ASP A 158 -21.66 11.10 8.83
N GLU A 159 -20.72 11.58 9.64
CA GLU A 159 -19.72 10.76 10.33
C GLU A 159 -20.36 9.88 11.43
N GLN A 160 -21.30 10.40 12.21
CA GLN A 160 -22.03 9.59 13.19
C GLN A 160 -22.81 8.44 12.52
N GLN A 161 -23.39 8.72 11.34
CA GLN A 161 -23.99 7.66 10.52
C GLN A 161 -22.92 6.68 10.01
N ALA A 162 -21.77 7.17 9.51
CA ALA A 162 -20.69 6.32 9.05
C ALA A 162 -20.14 5.40 10.16
N ALA A 163 -20.05 5.86 11.41
CA ALA A 163 -19.62 5.06 12.56
C ALA A 163 -20.62 3.92 12.87
N ARG A 164 -21.92 4.19 12.82
CA ARG A 164 -22.95 3.14 12.94
C ARG A 164 -22.87 2.12 11.80
N LEU A 165 -22.61 2.60 10.58
CA LEU A 165 -22.42 1.74 9.41
C LEU A 165 -21.14 0.92 9.51
N MET A 166 -20.07 1.47 10.10
CA MET A 166 -18.81 0.76 10.32
C MET A 166 -19.01 -0.54 11.09
N ARG A 167 -19.84 -0.52 12.14
CA ARG A 167 -20.18 -1.73 12.92
C ARG A 167 -20.85 -2.79 12.04
N GLN A 168 -21.95 -2.42 11.37
CA GLN A 168 -22.70 -3.34 10.51
C GLN A 168 -21.84 -3.86 9.35
N TYR A 169 -20.98 -3.00 8.81
CA TYR A 169 -20.03 -3.34 7.76
C TYR A 169 -19.00 -4.37 8.23
N GLN A 170 -18.40 -4.17 9.41
CA GLN A 170 -17.46 -5.13 9.99
C GLN A 170 -18.12 -6.47 10.32
N ASP A 171 -19.36 -6.46 10.83
CA ASP A 171 -20.13 -7.69 11.09
C ASP A 171 -20.35 -8.48 9.78
N ARG A 172 -20.66 -7.78 8.68
CA ARG A 172 -20.82 -8.40 7.35
C ARG A 172 -19.50 -8.98 6.83
N LEU A 173 -18.38 -8.25 6.97
CA LEU A 173 -17.06 -8.75 6.58
C LEU A 173 -16.73 -10.05 7.33
N ALA A 174 -16.92 -10.07 8.65
CA ALA A 174 -16.69 -11.25 9.47
C ALA A 174 -17.56 -12.44 9.05
N ALA A 175 -18.86 -12.20 8.79
CA ALA A 175 -19.79 -13.22 8.32
C ALA A 175 -19.41 -13.80 6.94
N TYR A 176 -18.93 -12.95 6.04
CA TYR A 176 -18.44 -13.38 4.71
C TYR A 176 -17.06 -14.02 4.75
N GLN A 177 -16.40 -14.06 5.91
CA GLN A 177 -14.99 -14.43 6.02
C GLN A 177 -14.16 -13.63 5.03
N ALA A 178 -14.42 -12.32 5.01
CA ALA A 178 -13.81 -11.35 4.11
C ALA A 178 -13.13 -10.25 4.92
N VAL A 179 -12.15 -9.60 4.30
CA VAL A 179 -11.42 -8.46 4.86
C VAL A 179 -11.30 -7.40 3.77
N ASP A 180 -11.25 -6.13 4.15
CA ASP A 180 -10.87 -5.06 3.22
C ASP A 180 -9.37 -4.79 3.26
N PHE A 181 -8.93 -3.78 2.50
CA PHE A 181 -7.51 -3.44 2.42
C PHE A 181 -6.96 -2.91 3.75
N ASP A 182 -7.74 -2.14 4.52
CA ASP A 182 -7.29 -1.61 5.82
C ASP A 182 -7.19 -2.73 6.88
N ASP A 183 -8.06 -3.74 6.80
CA ASP A 183 -8.06 -4.92 7.66
C ASP A 183 -6.80 -5.78 7.49
N LEU A 184 -6.16 -5.72 6.33
CA LEU A 184 -4.87 -6.36 6.11
C LEU A 184 -3.75 -5.77 6.98
N ILE A 185 -3.97 -4.64 7.66
CA ILE A 185 -3.00 -4.08 8.63
C ILE A 185 -3.57 -4.15 10.05
N THR A 186 -4.85 -3.81 10.25
CA THR A 186 -5.46 -3.77 11.59
C THR A 186 -5.60 -5.16 12.20
N LEU A 187 -5.95 -6.19 11.42
CA LEU A 187 -6.13 -7.55 11.93
C LEU A 187 -4.81 -8.23 12.29
N PRO A 188 -3.71 -8.11 11.51
CA PRO A 188 -2.39 -8.57 11.97
C PRO A 188 -1.95 -7.89 13.26
N LEU A 189 -2.20 -6.59 13.41
CA LEU A 189 -1.91 -5.90 14.67
C LEU A 189 -2.72 -6.48 15.83
N ALA A 190 -4.02 -6.71 15.63
CA ALA A 190 -4.89 -7.35 16.62
C ALA A 190 -4.43 -8.77 16.96
N LEU A 191 -4.02 -9.57 15.97
CA LEU A 191 -3.44 -10.91 16.15
C LEU A 191 -2.22 -10.85 17.05
N LEU A 192 -1.24 -9.99 16.76
CA LEU A 192 -0.03 -9.87 17.57
C LEU A 192 -0.32 -9.40 18.99
N ARG A 193 -1.31 -8.52 19.20
CA ARG A 193 -1.67 -8.04 20.54
C ARG A 193 -2.40 -9.10 21.36
N ARG A 194 -3.32 -9.84 20.74
CA ARG A 194 -4.18 -10.84 21.40
C ARG A 194 -3.50 -12.19 21.63
N ASP A 195 -2.64 -12.63 20.71
CA ASP A 195 -2.01 -13.95 20.76
C ASP A 195 -0.48 -13.84 20.93
N ALA A 196 -0.01 -14.17 22.14
CA ALA A 196 1.41 -14.09 22.48
C ALA A 196 2.28 -15.12 21.73
N GLU A 197 1.73 -16.28 21.37
CA GLU A 197 2.43 -17.34 20.66
C GLU A 197 2.66 -16.92 19.20
N ALA A 198 1.62 -16.43 18.53
CA ALA A 198 1.73 -15.86 17.19
C ALA A 198 2.72 -14.69 17.18
N ARG A 199 2.67 -13.80 18.19
CA ARG A 199 3.62 -12.70 18.33
C ARG A 199 5.07 -13.18 18.47
N ALA A 200 5.32 -14.19 19.31
CA ALA A 200 6.66 -14.76 19.49
C ALA A 200 7.17 -15.42 18.19
N LYS A 201 6.32 -16.19 17.52
CA LYS A 201 6.60 -16.82 16.22
C LYS A 201 7.01 -15.80 15.16
N TRP A 202 6.24 -14.73 14.98
CA TRP A 202 6.53 -13.70 13.98
C TRP A 202 7.76 -12.86 14.34
N ARG A 203 7.99 -12.55 15.62
CA ARG A 203 9.24 -11.91 16.10
C ARG A 203 10.48 -12.76 15.85
N GLN A 204 10.39 -14.07 16.09
CA GLN A 204 11.50 -14.99 15.85
C GLN A 204 11.78 -15.15 14.36
N ARG A 205 10.71 -15.24 13.55
CA ARG A 205 10.84 -15.35 12.10
C ARG A 205 11.36 -14.06 11.49
N LEU A 206 10.87 -12.88 11.87
CA LEU A 206 11.29 -11.60 11.30
C LEU A 206 12.36 -10.95 12.20
N HIS A 207 13.52 -11.57 12.21
CA HIS A 207 14.62 -11.20 13.09
C HIS A 207 15.16 -9.78 12.84
N HIS A 208 15.19 -9.33 11.57
CA HIS A 208 15.55 -7.96 11.20
C HIS A 208 14.57 -7.41 10.17
N ILE A 209 13.98 -6.25 10.46
CA ILE A 209 12.98 -5.62 9.58
C ILE A 209 13.57 -4.36 8.93
N LEU A 210 13.55 -4.31 7.61
CA LEU A 210 13.92 -3.16 6.80
C LEU A 210 12.63 -2.50 6.34
N VAL A 211 12.46 -1.20 6.60
CA VAL A 211 11.27 -0.45 6.18
C VAL A 211 11.71 0.69 5.26
N ASP A 212 11.19 0.71 4.04
CA ASP A 212 11.40 1.80 3.08
C ASP A 212 10.22 2.78 3.11
N GLU A 213 10.50 4.06 2.81
CA GLU A 213 9.55 5.17 2.84
C GLU A 213 8.76 5.28 4.17
N VAL A 214 9.46 5.23 5.30
CA VAL A 214 8.82 5.23 6.64
C VAL A 214 7.98 6.49 6.91
N GLN A 215 8.26 7.61 6.24
CA GLN A 215 7.47 8.84 6.36
C GLN A 215 6.02 8.68 5.86
N ASP A 216 5.77 7.70 4.98
CA ASP A 216 4.45 7.46 4.39
C ASP A 216 3.64 6.43 5.19
N THR A 217 4.11 6.06 6.38
CA THR A 217 3.41 5.13 7.27
C THR A 217 2.28 5.81 8.04
N ASN A 218 1.16 5.10 8.21
CA ASN A 218 0.08 5.51 9.11
C ASN A 218 0.28 4.98 10.54
N ALA A 219 -0.59 5.37 11.46
CA ALA A 219 -0.47 5.00 12.87
C ALA A 219 -0.50 3.47 13.09
N VAL A 220 -1.39 2.75 12.39
CA VAL A 220 -1.52 1.29 12.56
C VAL A 220 -0.31 0.55 11.98
N GLN A 221 0.23 0.99 10.84
CA GLN A 221 1.46 0.41 10.26
C GLN A 221 2.66 0.58 11.21
N TYR A 222 2.75 1.74 11.86
CA TYR A 222 3.77 1.98 12.89
C TYR A 222 3.58 1.05 14.09
N GLU A 223 2.36 0.94 14.62
CA GLU A 223 2.07 0.03 15.74
C GLU A 223 2.34 -1.43 15.38
N LEU A 224 2.03 -1.85 14.15
CA LEU A 224 2.34 -3.19 13.64
C LEU A 224 3.86 -3.42 13.61
N LEU A 225 4.63 -2.46 13.12
CA LEU A 225 6.10 -2.53 13.17
C LEU A 225 6.60 -2.67 14.61
N ARG A 226 6.08 -1.85 15.53
CA ARG A 226 6.45 -1.86 16.95
C ARG A 226 6.18 -3.22 17.60
N GLU A 227 5.03 -3.82 17.32
CA GLU A 227 4.70 -5.16 17.80
C GLU A 227 5.58 -6.25 17.18
N LEU A 228 5.95 -6.13 15.90
CA LEU A 228 6.83 -7.09 15.22
C LEU A 228 8.29 -7.02 15.69
N VAL A 229 8.81 -5.85 16.04
CA VAL A 229 10.21 -5.72 16.51
C VAL A 229 10.34 -5.93 18.02
N GLY A 230 9.30 -5.58 18.79
CA GLY A 230 9.31 -5.64 20.26
C GLY A 230 10.49 -4.91 20.89
N GLY A 231 10.83 -5.28 22.13
CA GLY A 231 11.95 -4.68 22.87
C GLY A 231 13.34 -4.98 22.27
N ARG A 232 13.41 -5.92 21.33
CA ARG A 232 14.64 -6.24 20.59
C ARG A 232 15.02 -5.13 19.61
N ALA A 233 14.02 -4.42 19.07
CA ALA A 233 14.21 -3.25 18.21
C ALA A 233 15.19 -3.46 17.03
N MET A 234 15.20 -4.66 16.43
CA MET A 234 16.07 -4.96 15.29
C MET A 234 15.38 -4.53 13.99
N PHE A 235 15.49 -3.25 13.68
CA PHE A 235 15.01 -2.72 12.43
C PHE A 235 15.92 -1.65 11.85
N THR A 236 15.79 -1.42 10.55
CA THR A 236 16.38 -0.26 9.88
C THR A 236 15.31 0.37 9.01
N ALA A 237 14.85 1.55 9.43
CA ALA A 237 13.90 2.36 8.68
C ALA A 237 14.66 3.34 7.80
N VAL A 238 14.18 3.55 6.58
CA VAL A 238 14.70 4.52 5.64
C VAL A 238 13.56 5.43 5.22
N GLY A 239 13.80 6.73 5.27
CA GLY A 239 12.77 7.70 4.92
C GLY A 239 13.27 9.13 4.95
N ASP A 240 12.36 10.03 4.62
CA ASP A 240 12.59 11.46 4.59
C ASP A 240 11.32 12.21 5.03
N ASP A 241 11.40 12.93 6.14
CA ASP A 241 10.32 13.77 6.65
C ASP A 241 9.86 14.84 5.66
N ASP A 242 10.74 15.31 4.77
CA ASP A 242 10.41 16.29 3.73
C ASP A 242 9.66 15.69 2.52
N GLN A 243 9.52 14.35 2.44
CA GLN A 243 8.86 13.65 1.34
C GLN A 243 7.50 13.02 1.70
N SER A 244 6.96 13.30 2.88
CA SER A 244 5.64 12.77 3.28
C SER A 244 4.51 13.45 2.50
N ILE A 245 3.98 12.77 1.49
CA ILE A 245 2.90 13.29 0.61
C ILE A 245 1.57 12.53 0.72
N TYR A 246 1.53 11.45 1.52
CA TYR A 246 0.32 10.62 1.69
C TYR A 246 -0.51 10.96 2.95
N GLY A 247 -0.40 12.20 3.47
CA GLY A 247 -1.17 12.62 4.65
C GLY A 247 -2.69 12.43 4.53
N TRP A 248 -3.25 12.60 3.32
CA TRP A 248 -4.66 12.34 3.03
C TRP A 248 -5.06 10.86 3.10
N ARG A 249 -4.10 9.93 3.12
CA ARG A 249 -4.28 8.49 3.38
C ARG A 249 -4.00 8.10 4.84
N GLY A 250 -3.79 9.08 5.71
CA GLY A 250 -3.48 8.86 7.13
C GLY A 250 -1.99 8.67 7.45
N ALA A 251 -1.08 8.91 6.49
CA ALA A 251 0.34 8.97 6.81
C ALA A 251 0.61 10.14 7.78
N THR A 252 1.46 9.92 8.78
CA THR A 252 1.76 10.95 9.80
C THR A 252 3.24 11.03 10.13
N LEU A 253 3.77 12.25 10.14
CA LEU A 253 5.13 12.56 10.59
C LEU A 253 5.31 12.33 12.09
N ASP A 254 4.23 12.24 12.86
CA ASP A 254 4.31 11.93 14.28
C ASP A 254 4.90 10.53 14.52
N ASN A 255 4.78 9.61 13.55
CA ASN A 255 5.45 8.31 13.62
C ASN A 255 6.97 8.46 13.71
N LEU A 256 7.56 9.42 12.99
CA LEU A 256 9.00 9.67 13.03
C LEU A 256 9.44 10.29 14.36
N LYS A 257 8.61 11.18 14.94
CA LYS A 257 8.84 11.72 16.28
C LYS A 257 8.82 10.62 17.33
N ARG A 258 7.73 9.83 17.34
CA ARG A 258 7.52 8.71 18.25
C ARG A 258 8.60 7.64 18.10
N LEU A 259 9.17 7.44 16.91
CA LEU A 259 10.25 6.48 16.71
C LEU A 259 11.46 6.76 17.61
N ALA A 260 11.83 8.03 17.81
CA ALA A 260 12.94 8.41 18.69
C ALA A 260 12.58 8.24 20.18
N GLU A 261 11.31 8.46 20.54
CA GLU A 261 10.80 8.31 21.90
C GLU A 261 10.65 6.83 22.31
N ASP A 262 10.01 6.03 21.46
CA ASP A 262 9.71 4.61 21.69
C ASP A 262 10.99 3.74 21.61
N PHE A 263 12.03 4.22 20.91
CA PHE A 263 13.32 3.53 20.79
C PHE A 263 14.49 4.46 21.16
N PRO A 264 14.80 4.65 22.45
CA PRO A 264 15.86 5.58 22.90
C PRO A 264 17.27 5.24 22.39
N ALA A 265 17.51 3.99 21.99
CA ALA A 265 18.75 3.54 21.37
C ALA A 265 18.79 3.75 19.84
N LEU A 266 17.82 4.47 19.26
CA LEU A 266 17.70 4.72 17.83
C LEU A 266 18.92 5.48 17.31
N GLN A 267 19.67 4.84 16.42
CA GLN A 267 20.74 5.51 15.70
C GLN A 267 20.17 6.23 14.47
N VAL A 268 20.30 7.55 14.43
CA VAL A 268 19.94 8.36 13.27
C VAL A 268 21.17 8.59 12.39
N ILE A 269 21.06 8.29 11.09
CA ILE A 269 22.15 8.42 10.12
C ILE A 269 21.66 9.24 8.92
N PRO A 270 22.06 10.52 8.79
CA PRO A 270 21.68 11.34 7.65
C PRO A 270 22.49 10.99 6.39
N LEU A 271 21.81 10.95 5.23
CA LEU A 271 22.39 10.83 3.90
C LEU A 271 22.08 12.11 3.10
N GLU A 272 23.09 12.97 2.98
CA GLU A 272 22.96 14.31 2.42
C GLU A 272 23.50 14.44 0.99
N GLN A 273 24.36 13.52 0.56
CA GLN A 273 24.88 13.52 -0.80
C GLN A 273 23.82 12.98 -1.77
N ASN A 274 23.44 13.80 -2.74
CA ASN A 274 22.50 13.46 -3.81
C ASN A 274 23.27 13.04 -5.08
N TYR A 275 22.83 11.93 -5.67
CA TYR A 275 23.44 11.33 -6.88
C TYR A 275 22.55 11.47 -8.12
N ARG A 276 21.47 12.27 -8.07
CA ARG A 276 20.44 12.35 -9.11
C ARG A 276 20.40 13.71 -9.80
N SER A 277 20.57 14.78 -9.04
CA SER A 277 20.26 16.15 -9.44
C SER A 277 21.49 17.04 -9.33
N THR A 278 21.55 18.07 -10.16
CA THR A 278 22.63 19.05 -10.18
C THR A 278 22.43 20.14 -9.12
N GLY A 279 23.47 20.93 -8.88
CA GLY A 279 23.49 21.98 -7.87
C GLY A 279 22.35 22.99 -7.98
N HIS A 280 22.00 23.46 -9.19
CA HIS A 280 20.89 24.40 -9.37
C HIS A 280 19.54 23.83 -8.93
N ILE A 281 19.24 22.57 -9.28
CA ILE A 281 18.00 21.90 -8.89
C ILE A 281 17.95 21.72 -7.38
N LEU A 282 19.06 21.31 -6.75
CA LEU A 282 19.11 21.11 -5.31
C LEU A 282 19.01 22.41 -4.52
N ARG A 283 19.63 23.49 -4.98
CA ARG A 283 19.48 24.82 -4.35
C ARG A 283 18.02 25.27 -4.37
N ALA A 284 17.32 25.10 -5.51
CA ALA A 284 15.91 25.42 -5.61
C ALA A 284 15.06 24.55 -4.64
N ALA A 285 15.31 23.24 -4.60
CA ALA A 285 14.61 22.33 -3.70
C ALA A 285 14.86 22.65 -2.21
N ASN A 286 16.11 22.88 -1.82
CA ASN A 286 16.51 23.25 -0.45
C ASN A 286 15.89 24.60 -0.04
N ALA A 287 15.87 25.59 -0.93
CA ALA A 287 15.27 26.90 -0.65
C ALA A 287 13.75 26.81 -0.44
N VAL A 288 13.04 25.99 -1.22
CA VAL A 288 11.60 25.78 -1.05
C VAL A 288 11.31 25.08 0.27
N ILE A 289 12.02 23.98 0.58
CA ILE A 289 11.73 23.16 1.76
C ILE A 289 12.15 23.81 3.07
N ALA A 290 13.07 24.78 3.06
CA ALA A 290 13.50 25.53 4.24
C ALA A 290 12.37 26.33 4.91
N ASN A 291 11.27 26.58 4.20
CA ASN A 291 10.10 27.29 4.74
C ASN A 291 9.21 26.41 5.64
N ASN A 292 9.42 25.09 5.66
CA ASN A 292 8.62 24.16 6.44
C ASN A 292 9.23 23.90 7.83
N PRO A 293 8.41 23.61 8.86
CA PRO A 293 8.91 23.12 10.14
C PRO A 293 9.77 21.87 9.94
N LYS A 294 10.97 21.86 10.54
CA LYS A 294 11.92 20.74 10.41
C LYS A 294 11.84 19.82 11.61
N LEU A 295 11.67 18.53 11.33
CA LEU A 295 11.82 17.49 12.35
C LEU A 295 13.30 17.09 12.48
N PHE A 296 14.00 17.00 11.35
CA PHE A 296 15.43 16.73 11.32
C PHE A 296 16.15 17.74 10.43
N ASP A 297 17.27 18.25 10.92
CA ASP A 297 18.16 19.09 10.13
C ASP A 297 18.92 18.23 9.11
N LYS A 298 18.81 18.59 7.83
CA LYS A 298 19.58 18.00 6.74
C LYS A 298 19.69 18.97 5.57
N THR A 299 20.84 18.97 4.90
CA THR A 299 21.04 19.79 3.69
C THR A 299 21.55 18.94 2.54
N LEU A 300 20.80 18.87 1.44
CA LEU A 300 21.21 18.06 0.27
C LEU A 300 22.25 18.79 -0.58
N TRP A 301 23.30 18.07 -0.98
CA TRP A 301 24.37 18.59 -1.86
C TRP A 301 24.71 17.58 -2.97
N SER A 302 25.38 18.00 -4.05
CA SER A 302 25.70 17.16 -5.21
C SER A 302 27.08 17.44 -5.78
N GLU A 303 27.72 16.39 -6.30
CA GLU A 303 29.02 16.44 -7.01
C GLU A 303 28.88 16.54 -8.54
N LEU A 304 27.65 16.53 -9.07
CA LEU A 304 27.38 16.59 -10.52
C LEU A 304 27.63 17.97 -11.15
N GLY A 305 28.16 18.92 -10.38
CA GLY A 305 28.26 20.32 -10.75
C GLY A 305 26.90 21.03 -10.75
N ASP A 306 26.88 22.27 -11.21
CA ASP A 306 25.69 23.13 -11.11
C ASP A 306 24.58 22.79 -12.12
N GLY A 307 24.95 22.30 -13.31
CA GLY A 307 24.01 22.00 -14.40
C GLY A 307 23.26 23.24 -14.93
N GLU A 308 22.25 23.03 -15.77
CA GLU A 308 21.41 24.12 -16.26
C GLU A 308 20.59 24.77 -15.13
N PRO A 309 20.43 26.11 -15.13
CA PRO A 309 19.54 26.79 -14.20
C PRO A 309 18.08 26.33 -14.34
N VAL A 310 17.36 26.27 -13.22
CA VAL A 310 15.92 26.04 -13.21
C VAL A 310 15.22 27.22 -13.89
N ARG A 311 14.34 26.93 -14.86
CA ARG A 311 13.60 27.95 -15.62
C ARG A 311 12.16 27.98 -15.14
N VAL A 312 11.65 29.18 -14.92
CA VAL A 312 10.22 29.44 -14.68
C VAL A 312 9.69 30.17 -15.90
N VAL A 313 8.55 29.71 -16.42
CA VAL A 313 7.93 30.26 -17.62
C VAL A 313 6.48 30.60 -17.28
N GLU A 314 6.13 31.87 -17.39
CA GLU A 314 4.75 32.33 -17.29
C GLU A 314 4.03 32.07 -18.62
N CYS A 315 2.78 31.60 -18.52
CA CYS A 315 1.94 31.27 -19.67
C CYS A 315 0.55 31.88 -19.45
N ASP A 316 -0.11 32.31 -20.54
CA ASP A 316 -1.42 32.98 -20.48
C ASP A 316 -2.57 32.06 -20.05
N GLY A 317 -2.34 30.74 -20.02
CA GLY A 317 -3.31 29.73 -19.61
C GLY A 317 -2.79 28.31 -19.83
N GLU A 318 -3.60 27.31 -19.46
CA GLU A 318 -3.23 25.88 -19.53
C GLU A 318 -2.92 25.40 -20.95
N GLU A 319 -3.62 25.94 -21.96
CA GLU A 319 -3.37 25.62 -23.37
C GLU A 319 -2.02 26.14 -23.85
N HIS A 320 -1.66 27.37 -23.45
CA HIS A 320 -0.36 27.97 -23.77
C HIS A 320 0.77 27.25 -23.02
N GLU A 321 0.56 26.86 -21.75
CA GLU A 321 1.52 26.05 -21.00
C GLU A 321 1.80 24.71 -21.69
N ALA A 322 0.76 23.99 -22.09
CA ALA A 322 0.89 22.71 -22.78
C ALA A 322 1.60 22.84 -24.14
N GLU A 323 1.27 23.88 -24.91
CA GLU A 323 1.94 24.18 -26.18
C GLU A 323 3.43 24.46 -25.97
N ARG A 324 3.79 25.30 -24.99
CA ARG A 324 5.18 25.63 -24.66
C ARG A 324 5.98 24.41 -24.20
N ALA A 325 5.38 23.52 -23.41
CA ALA A 325 6.01 22.29 -22.97
C ALA A 325 6.30 21.35 -24.15
N VAL A 326 5.33 21.14 -25.05
CA VAL A 326 5.50 20.29 -26.24
C VAL A 326 6.53 20.88 -27.20
N ALA A 327 6.47 22.20 -27.47
CA ALA A 327 7.45 22.89 -28.29
C ALA A 327 8.87 22.76 -27.72
N ARG A 328 9.03 22.82 -26.38
CA ARG A 328 10.32 22.63 -25.72
C ARG A 328 10.86 21.20 -25.88
N ILE A 329 9.99 20.18 -25.75
CA ILE A 329 10.37 18.77 -26.00
C ILE A 329 10.85 18.61 -27.44
N GLN A 330 10.10 19.12 -28.41
CA GLN A 330 10.47 19.06 -29.84
C GLN A 330 11.80 19.78 -30.11
N ALA A 331 11.98 20.99 -29.58
CA ALA A 331 13.22 21.76 -29.74
C ALA A 331 14.44 21.03 -29.16
N LEU A 332 14.31 20.43 -27.97
CA LEU A 332 15.40 19.66 -27.36
C LEU A 332 15.72 18.38 -28.13
N ARG A 333 14.71 17.73 -28.73
CA ARG A 333 14.93 16.57 -29.61
C ARG A 333 15.57 16.94 -30.94
N ALA A 334 15.22 18.09 -31.50
CA ALA A 334 15.84 18.60 -32.71
C ALA A 334 17.31 19.01 -32.48
N ALA A 335 17.62 19.56 -31.31
CA ALA A 335 18.96 20.02 -30.95
C ALA A 335 19.92 18.89 -30.54
N GLY A 336 19.42 17.73 -30.13
CA GLY A 336 20.26 16.64 -29.61
C GLY A 336 19.78 15.25 -30.02
N ALA A 337 20.60 14.54 -30.80
CA ALA A 337 20.32 13.17 -31.24
C ALA A 337 20.23 12.14 -30.08
N ALA A 338 20.77 12.47 -28.90
CA ALA A 338 20.84 11.56 -27.76
C ALA A 338 19.61 11.60 -26.83
N THR A 339 18.78 12.65 -26.86
CA THR A 339 17.66 12.78 -25.92
C THR A 339 16.45 11.99 -26.42
N ARG A 340 16.03 10.99 -25.63
CA ARG A 340 14.87 10.14 -25.92
C ARG A 340 13.61 10.75 -25.33
N LEU A 341 12.46 10.40 -25.90
CA LEU A 341 11.16 10.84 -25.34
C LEU A 341 10.94 10.33 -23.91
N ALA A 342 11.51 9.17 -23.56
CA ALA A 342 11.45 8.61 -22.22
C ALA A 342 12.26 9.40 -21.18
N ASP A 343 13.12 10.34 -21.60
CA ASP A 343 13.91 11.17 -20.69
C ASP A 343 13.12 12.42 -20.22
N PHE A 344 11.90 12.62 -20.73
CA PHE A 344 10.98 13.70 -20.33
C PHE A 344 9.88 13.20 -19.41
N ALA A 345 9.54 14.01 -18.41
CA ALA A 345 8.37 13.81 -17.54
C ALA A 345 7.61 15.13 -17.37
N ILE A 346 6.29 15.07 -17.46
CA ILE A 346 5.39 16.18 -17.14
C ILE A 346 4.68 15.81 -15.84
N LEU A 347 4.89 16.64 -14.80
CA LEU A 347 4.32 16.44 -13.47
C LEU A 347 3.30 17.54 -13.21
N TYR A 348 2.11 17.15 -12.74
CA TYR A 348 1.00 18.05 -12.45
C TYR A 348 0.38 17.72 -11.10
N ARG A 349 -0.34 18.68 -10.52
CA ARG A 349 -0.91 18.58 -9.16
C ARG A 349 -2.16 17.71 -9.12
N ALA A 350 -3.00 17.77 -10.16
CA ALA A 350 -4.28 17.09 -10.24
C ALA A 350 -4.51 16.49 -11.63
N ASN A 351 -5.14 15.31 -11.67
CA ASN A 351 -5.30 14.52 -12.91
C ASN A 351 -6.06 15.25 -14.03
N HIS A 352 -6.94 16.20 -13.72
CA HIS A 352 -7.65 16.96 -14.76
C HIS A 352 -6.72 17.82 -15.61
N GLN A 353 -5.56 18.23 -15.06
CA GLN A 353 -4.55 19.02 -15.77
C GLN A 353 -3.86 18.23 -16.89
N SER A 354 -3.93 16.89 -16.89
CA SER A 354 -3.31 16.08 -17.96
C SER A 354 -3.92 16.37 -19.34
N ARG A 355 -5.21 16.75 -19.39
CA ARG A 355 -5.99 16.83 -20.63
C ARG A 355 -5.38 17.77 -21.67
N ALA A 356 -4.96 18.97 -21.28
CA ALA A 356 -4.35 19.95 -22.18
C ALA A 356 -3.03 19.40 -22.76
N PHE A 357 -2.17 18.82 -21.92
CA PHE A 357 -0.92 18.20 -22.36
C PHE A 357 -1.16 17.00 -23.28
N GLU A 358 -2.11 16.13 -22.95
CA GLU A 358 -2.46 14.97 -23.79
C GLU A 358 -2.95 15.39 -25.18
N HIS A 359 -3.77 16.44 -25.25
CA HIS A 359 -4.24 16.99 -26.51
C HIS A 359 -3.08 17.50 -27.37
N LYS A 360 -2.19 18.33 -26.82
CA LYS A 360 -1.04 18.88 -27.54
C LYS A 360 -0.01 17.81 -27.93
N LEU A 361 0.28 16.85 -27.05
CA LEU A 361 1.18 15.73 -27.33
C LEU A 361 0.63 14.86 -28.47
N ARG A 362 -0.69 14.58 -28.47
CA ARG A 362 -1.34 13.83 -29.55
C ARG A 362 -1.31 14.58 -30.87
N ALA A 363 -1.63 15.88 -30.86
CA ALA A 363 -1.56 16.74 -32.05
C ALA A 363 -0.14 16.76 -32.64
N ALA A 364 0.89 16.77 -31.79
CA ALA A 364 2.29 16.70 -32.18
C ALA A 364 2.80 15.27 -32.47
N GLN A 365 1.94 14.26 -32.43
CA GLN A 365 2.28 12.83 -32.62
C GLN A 365 3.41 12.33 -31.69
N ILE A 366 3.50 12.88 -30.49
CA ILE A 366 4.48 12.46 -29.49
C ILE A 366 3.89 11.33 -28.64
N PRO A 367 4.47 10.13 -28.63
CA PRO A 367 4.01 9.05 -27.77
C PRO A 367 4.20 9.43 -26.30
N TYR A 368 3.16 9.17 -25.50
CA TYR A 368 3.14 9.48 -24.08
C TYR A 368 2.52 8.34 -23.27
N LYS A 369 2.81 8.34 -21.97
CA LYS A 369 2.19 7.41 -21.01
C LYS A 369 1.70 8.19 -19.80
N VAL A 370 0.41 8.04 -19.48
CA VAL A 370 -0.19 8.62 -18.27
C VAL A 370 -0.10 7.61 -17.12
N SER A 371 0.36 8.06 -15.96
CA SER A 371 0.36 7.26 -14.73
C SER A 371 -0.88 7.57 -13.90
N GLY A 372 -1.47 6.55 -13.26
CA GLY A 372 -2.60 6.75 -12.33
C GLY A 372 -4.00 6.88 -12.96
N GLY A 373 -4.17 6.51 -14.23
CA GLY A 373 -5.51 6.28 -14.81
C GLY A 373 -6.15 4.98 -14.31
N GLN A 374 -7.46 4.80 -14.57
CA GLN A 374 -8.16 3.55 -14.25
C GLN A 374 -7.49 2.37 -14.99
N SER A 375 -7.09 1.33 -14.26
CA SER A 375 -6.56 0.12 -14.89
C SER A 375 -7.64 -0.50 -15.78
N PHE A 376 -7.24 -1.16 -16.86
CA PHE A 376 -8.16 -1.95 -17.66
C PHE A 376 -8.92 -2.98 -16.81
N PHE A 377 -8.23 -3.61 -15.85
CA PHE A 377 -8.81 -4.57 -14.90
C PHE A 377 -9.64 -3.94 -13.78
N ASP A 378 -9.60 -2.61 -13.62
CA ASP A 378 -10.43 -1.91 -12.62
C ASP A 378 -11.84 -1.62 -13.15
N ARG A 379 -12.10 -1.86 -14.44
CA ARG A 379 -13.43 -1.64 -15.02
C ARG A 379 -14.41 -2.69 -14.52
N ALA A 380 -15.61 -2.27 -14.13
CA ALA A 380 -16.61 -3.14 -13.52
C ALA A 380 -16.94 -4.36 -14.39
N GLU A 381 -17.15 -4.13 -15.69
CA GLU A 381 -17.45 -5.18 -16.67
C GLU A 381 -16.31 -6.20 -16.82
N ILE A 382 -15.06 -5.75 -16.67
CA ILE A 382 -13.88 -6.62 -16.73
C ILE A 382 -13.77 -7.43 -15.44
N LYS A 383 -13.97 -6.80 -14.27
CA LYS A 383 -13.98 -7.50 -12.98
C LYS A 383 -15.08 -8.55 -12.90
N ASP A 384 -16.27 -8.25 -13.40
CA ASP A 384 -17.40 -9.16 -13.40
C ASP A 384 -17.09 -10.40 -14.25
N LEU A 385 -16.60 -10.21 -15.47
CA LEU A 385 -16.18 -11.32 -16.33
C LEU A 385 -15.04 -12.14 -15.70
N VAL A 386 -14.02 -11.46 -15.15
CA VAL A 386 -12.89 -12.13 -14.50
C VAL A 386 -13.34 -12.93 -13.28
N ALA A 387 -14.32 -12.47 -12.49
CA ALA A 387 -14.89 -13.23 -11.39
C ALA A 387 -15.54 -14.53 -11.89
N TRP A 388 -16.33 -14.47 -12.96
CA TRP A 388 -16.88 -15.69 -13.58
C TRP A 388 -15.78 -16.67 -14.03
N LEU A 389 -14.78 -16.17 -14.74
CA LEU A 389 -13.66 -17.00 -15.22
C LEU A 389 -12.85 -17.62 -14.07
N ARG A 390 -12.61 -16.86 -13.00
CA ARG A 390 -11.91 -17.34 -11.81
C ARG A 390 -12.70 -18.44 -11.12
N LEU A 391 -14.02 -18.27 -10.97
CA LEU A 391 -14.87 -19.28 -10.31
C LEU A 391 -14.96 -20.58 -11.13
N LEU A 392 -14.99 -20.48 -12.47
CA LEU A 392 -14.98 -21.66 -13.35
C LEU A 392 -13.69 -22.48 -13.26
N VAL A 393 -12.55 -21.82 -13.00
CA VAL A 393 -11.24 -22.48 -12.89
C VAL A 393 -10.95 -22.91 -11.44
N ASN A 394 -11.49 -22.18 -10.46
CA ASN A 394 -11.30 -22.40 -9.05
C ASN A 394 -12.60 -22.13 -8.29
N GLU A 395 -13.36 -23.19 -8.04
CA GLU A 395 -14.61 -23.13 -7.28
C GLU A 395 -14.40 -22.68 -5.82
N ASP A 396 -13.17 -22.76 -5.31
CA ASP A 396 -12.82 -22.29 -3.96
C ASP A 396 -12.54 -20.78 -3.89
N ASP A 397 -12.71 -20.04 -4.98
CA ASP A 397 -12.53 -18.59 -5.06
C ASP A 397 -13.76 -17.84 -4.52
N ASP A 398 -13.88 -17.75 -3.20
CA ASP A 398 -14.97 -17.05 -2.51
C ASP A 398 -15.16 -15.57 -2.93
N PRO A 399 -14.11 -14.75 -3.16
CA PRO A 399 -14.28 -13.41 -3.71
C PRO A 399 -14.97 -13.42 -5.07
N ALA A 400 -14.52 -14.31 -5.96
CA ALA A 400 -15.10 -14.47 -7.28
C ALA A 400 -16.55 -14.94 -7.19
N PHE A 401 -16.86 -15.87 -6.27
CA PHE A 401 -18.21 -16.32 -5.97
C PHE A 401 -19.11 -15.16 -5.55
N LEU A 402 -18.70 -14.37 -4.55
CA LEU A 402 -19.49 -13.25 -4.02
C LEU A 402 -19.84 -12.25 -5.12
N ARG A 403 -18.87 -11.93 -5.99
CA ARG A 403 -19.09 -11.02 -7.11
C ARG A 403 -19.96 -11.62 -8.22
N ALA A 404 -19.67 -12.85 -8.64
CA ALA A 404 -20.40 -13.52 -9.72
C ALA A 404 -21.85 -13.84 -9.34
N ALA A 405 -22.11 -14.20 -8.08
CA ALA A 405 -23.45 -14.52 -7.57
C ALA A 405 -24.35 -13.28 -7.49
N THR A 406 -23.77 -12.10 -7.24
CA THR A 406 -24.51 -10.84 -7.07
C THR A 406 -24.65 -10.04 -8.37
N THR A 407 -23.77 -10.28 -9.36
CA THR A 407 -23.77 -9.55 -10.64
C THR A 407 -23.74 -10.50 -11.85
N PRO A 408 -24.77 -10.47 -12.73
CA PRO A 408 -26.07 -9.79 -12.59
C PRO A 408 -26.92 -10.29 -11.40
N ARG A 409 -27.90 -9.49 -10.97
CA ARG A 409 -28.76 -9.82 -9.81
C ARG A 409 -29.60 -11.08 -10.07
N ARG A 410 -29.50 -12.08 -9.20
CA ARG A 410 -30.20 -13.38 -9.30
C ARG A 410 -31.10 -13.71 -8.10
N GLY A 411 -31.49 -12.70 -7.32
CA GLY A 411 -32.25 -12.89 -6.08
C GLY A 411 -31.43 -13.50 -4.94
N ILE A 412 -30.10 -13.59 -5.08
CA ILE A 412 -29.17 -13.94 -4.01
C ILE A 412 -28.83 -12.64 -3.27
N GLY A 413 -29.45 -12.45 -2.09
CA GLY A 413 -29.25 -11.28 -1.26
C GLY A 413 -28.13 -11.44 -0.24
N HIS A 414 -27.75 -10.35 0.40
CA HIS A 414 -26.68 -10.31 1.39
C HIS A 414 -26.94 -11.19 2.62
N GLN A 415 -28.19 -11.30 3.07
CA GLN A 415 -28.56 -12.18 4.18
C GLN A 415 -28.33 -13.66 3.81
N THR A 416 -28.71 -14.05 2.58
CA THR A 416 -28.44 -15.39 2.05
C THR A 416 -26.93 -15.68 2.01
N LEU A 417 -26.13 -14.74 1.51
CA LEU A 417 -24.67 -14.87 1.45
C LEU A 417 -24.04 -14.91 2.85
N ALA A 418 -24.60 -14.19 3.83
CA ALA A 418 -24.07 -14.15 5.19
C ALA A 418 -24.28 -15.51 5.88
N THR A 419 -25.50 -16.03 5.80
CA THR A 419 -25.82 -17.35 6.34
C THR A 419 -25.04 -18.46 5.61
N LEU A 420 -24.86 -18.35 4.29
CA LEU A 420 -24.00 -19.26 3.53
C LEU A 420 -22.53 -19.18 3.98
N GLY A 421 -22.00 -17.97 4.22
CA GLY A 421 -20.65 -17.73 4.71
C GLY A 421 -20.39 -18.34 6.08
N GLU A 422 -21.30 -18.11 7.05
CA GLU A 422 -21.22 -18.73 8.38
C GLU A 422 -21.29 -20.25 8.30
N PHE A 423 -22.19 -20.79 7.46
CA PHE A 423 -22.33 -22.21 7.25
C PHE A 423 -21.08 -22.84 6.62
N ALA A 424 -20.52 -22.20 5.59
CA ALA A 424 -19.29 -22.62 4.93
C ALA A 424 -18.09 -22.57 5.88
N ALA A 425 -18.00 -21.54 6.72
CA ALA A 425 -16.96 -21.40 7.75
C ALA A 425 -17.02 -22.55 8.78
N ARG A 426 -18.20 -22.88 9.30
CA ARG A 426 -18.38 -24.01 10.24
C ARG A 426 -17.97 -25.34 9.62
N ARG A 427 -18.20 -25.51 8.31
CA ARG A 427 -17.82 -26.70 7.54
C ARG A 427 -16.40 -26.67 6.98
N ARG A 428 -15.68 -25.55 7.14
CA ARG A 428 -14.34 -25.32 6.59
C ARG A 428 -14.26 -25.59 5.07
N CYS A 429 -15.27 -25.15 4.33
CA CYS A 429 -15.31 -25.26 2.87
C CYS A 429 -15.50 -23.87 2.22
N SER A 430 -15.38 -23.82 0.89
CA SER A 430 -15.72 -22.63 0.11
C SER A 430 -17.23 -22.40 0.06
N LEU A 431 -17.62 -21.18 -0.34
CA LEU A 431 -19.01 -20.78 -0.56
C LEU A 431 -19.66 -21.61 -1.66
N PHE A 432 -18.92 -21.90 -2.74
CA PHE A 432 -19.41 -22.73 -3.83
C PHE A 432 -19.61 -24.18 -3.38
N ALA A 433 -18.62 -24.78 -2.71
CA ALA A 433 -18.74 -26.14 -2.18
C ALA A 433 -19.88 -26.27 -1.15
N ALA A 434 -20.17 -25.21 -0.39
CA ALA A 434 -21.28 -25.18 0.55
C ALA A 434 -22.65 -25.34 -0.12
N LEU A 435 -22.78 -25.03 -1.42
CA LEU A 435 -24.02 -25.23 -2.18
C LEU A 435 -24.40 -26.70 -2.31
N ALA A 436 -23.42 -27.60 -2.40
CA ALA A 436 -23.65 -29.03 -2.53
C ALA A 436 -23.94 -29.72 -1.19
N ALA A 437 -23.89 -29.00 -0.06
CA ALA A 437 -24.03 -29.60 1.26
C ALA A 437 -25.49 -30.05 1.54
N PRO A 438 -25.74 -31.33 1.86
CA PRO A 438 -27.10 -31.83 2.10
C PRO A 438 -27.83 -31.15 3.27
N SER A 439 -27.08 -30.56 4.22
CA SER A 439 -27.67 -29.86 5.36
C SER A 439 -27.88 -28.36 5.12
N LEU A 440 -27.55 -27.81 3.94
CA LEU A 440 -27.82 -26.41 3.63
C LEU A 440 -29.31 -26.00 3.84
N PRO A 441 -30.30 -26.88 3.56
CA PRO A 441 -31.71 -26.59 3.86
C PRO A 441 -32.05 -26.36 5.33
N SER A 442 -31.16 -26.73 6.27
CA SER A 442 -31.38 -26.47 7.70
C SER A 442 -31.14 -25.01 8.11
N VAL A 443 -30.45 -24.23 7.27
CA VAL A 443 -30.03 -22.86 7.60
C VAL A 443 -30.59 -21.80 6.65
N LEU A 444 -31.01 -22.17 5.44
CA LEU A 444 -31.53 -21.24 4.43
C LEU A 444 -32.98 -21.55 4.04
N ALA A 445 -33.74 -20.51 3.70
CA ALA A 445 -35.10 -20.66 3.19
C ALA A 445 -35.13 -21.30 1.78
N PRO A 446 -36.17 -22.05 1.40
CA PRO A 446 -36.25 -22.75 0.11
C PRO A 446 -36.02 -21.86 -1.12
N ARG A 447 -36.53 -20.62 -1.10
CA ARG A 447 -36.33 -19.65 -2.19
C ARG A 447 -34.87 -19.24 -2.37
N ALA A 448 -34.15 -19.04 -1.26
CA ALA A 448 -32.74 -18.68 -1.29
C ALA A 448 -31.89 -19.84 -1.83
N ILE A 449 -32.22 -21.07 -1.41
CA ILE A 449 -31.57 -22.30 -1.90
C ILE A 449 -31.80 -22.46 -3.40
N ALA A 450 -33.03 -22.27 -3.88
CA ALA A 450 -33.34 -22.36 -5.31
C ALA A 450 -32.50 -21.37 -6.14
N SER A 451 -32.36 -20.12 -5.69
CA SER A 451 -31.50 -19.12 -6.34
C SER A 451 -30.02 -19.52 -6.34
N LEU A 452 -29.51 -20.06 -5.22
CA LEU A 452 -28.12 -20.50 -5.11
C LEU A 452 -27.84 -21.74 -5.97
N HIS A 453 -28.71 -22.75 -5.96
CA HIS A 453 -28.58 -23.94 -6.80
C HIS A 453 -28.76 -23.61 -8.29
N ALA A 454 -29.58 -22.62 -8.62
CA ALA A 454 -29.68 -22.13 -10.01
C ALA A 454 -28.41 -21.41 -10.47
N PHE A 455 -27.66 -20.79 -9.55
CA PHE A 455 -26.35 -20.20 -9.85
C PHE A 455 -25.24 -21.25 -9.97
N GLY A 456 -25.27 -22.28 -9.12
CA GLY A 456 -24.27 -23.36 -9.14
C GLY A 456 -24.41 -24.37 -10.27
N ARG A 457 -25.51 -24.31 -11.05
CA ARG A 457 -25.70 -25.06 -12.29
C ARG A 457 -25.29 -24.19 -13.47
#